data_AF-A0A819ZZJ6-F1
#
_entry.id   AF-A0A819ZZJ6-F1
#
_cell.length_a   1.000
_cell.length_b   1.000
_cell.length_c   1.000
_cell.angle_alpha   90.00
_cell.angle_beta   90.00
_cell.angle_gamma   90.00
#
_symmetry.space_group_name_H-M   'P 1'
#
loop_
_entity.id
_entity.type
_entity.pdbx_description
1 polymer ?
#
loop_
_entity_poly.entity_id
_entity_poly.type
_entity_poly.pdbx_seq_one_letter_code
_entity_poly.pdbx_strand_id
1 'polypeptide(L)'
;MVPSPAVKKTQTNSFTGWYTYAIIFNNFELCNGSLWREPRMEAWLRQVGESKGIYKYRWGDAPIRTLAVTQFLEKNQVVKLCDIGYSHRHQYTCASHIHPCPVPPHLKGSLNSFYPQGCYPNDNPLCKYYQENT
;
A
#
# COMPACT_ATOMS: atom_id res chain seq x y z
N MET A 1 -6.01 -24.23 15.50
CA MET A 1 -5.42 -23.37 14.45
C MET A 1 -4.33 -22.54 15.11
N VAL A 2 -3.07 -22.72 14.71
CA VAL A 2 -1.93 -21.96 15.27
C VAL A 2 -1.55 -20.89 14.25
N PRO A 3 -1.57 -19.59 14.61
CA PRO A 3 -1.14 -18.51 13.72
C PRO A 3 0.34 -18.63 13.35
N SER A 4 0.71 -18.21 12.14
CA SER A 4 2.10 -18.16 11.68
C SER A 4 2.95 -17.23 12.57
N PRO A 5 4.19 -17.61 12.95
CA PRO A 5 5.06 -16.84 13.84
C PRO A 5 5.62 -15.53 13.25
N ALA A 6 5.14 -15.09 12.08
CA ALA A 6 5.64 -13.90 11.39
C ALA A 6 5.24 -12.55 12.05
N VAL A 7 4.32 -12.54 13.03
CA VAL A 7 3.91 -11.30 13.72
C VAL A 7 4.87 -11.00 14.88
N LYS A 8 6.01 -10.38 14.59
CA LYS A 8 6.87 -9.80 15.64
C LYS A 8 6.25 -8.52 16.19
N LYS A 9 6.06 -8.49 17.51
CA LYS A 9 5.53 -7.39 18.34
C LYS A 9 6.01 -6.01 17.89
N THR A 10 5.11 -5.21 17.31
CA THR A 10 5.30 -3.77 17.12
C THR A 10 4.90 -3.04 18.40
N GLN A 11 5.73 -2.10 18.85
CA GLN A 11 5.62 -1.42 20.14
C GLN A 11 4.28 -0.68 20.30
N THR A 12 3.69 -0.83 21.49
CA THR A 12 2.41 -0.31 21.92
C THR A 12 2.52 1.14 22.38
N ASN A 13 1.72 2.05 21.81
CA ASN A 13 1.29 3.27 22.50
C ASN A 13 -0.19 3.57 22.18
N SER A 14 -1.00 3.51 23.24
CA SER A 14 -2.37 4.06 23.44
C SER A 14 -3.51 3.76 22.44
N PHE A 15 -4.39 2.85 22.88
CA PHE A 15 -5.87 2.77 22.73
C PHE A 15 -6.58 2.32 21.43
N THR A 16 -5.90 1.75 20.41
CA THR A 16 -6.54 0.97 19.31
C THR A 16 -5.62 -0.18 18.81
N GLY A 17 -5.20 -1.06 19.72
CA GLY A 17 -3.96 -1.84 19.61
C GLY A 17 -3.88 -3.08 18.70
N TRP A 18 -4.54 -3.17 17.53
CA TRP A 18 -4.31 -4.31 16.60
C TRP A 18 -4.29 -4.04 15.09
N TYR A 19 -4.35 -2.79 14.62
CA TYR A 19 -4.25 -2.51 13.18
C TYR A 19 -3.22 -1.41 12.90
N THR A 20 -2.12 -1.77 12.25
CA THR A 20 -1.33 -0.75 11.54
C THR A 20 -2.18 -0.27 10.35
N TYR A 21 -2.40 1.04 10.20
CA TYR A 21 -3.04 1.61 8.99
C TYR A 21 -2.22 1.43 7.70
N ALA A 22 -1.14 0.64 7.75
CA ALA A 22 -0.33 0.29 6.60
C ALA A 22 -1.13 -0.62 5.66
N ILE A 23 -1.35 -0.12 4.44
CA ILE A 23 -2.03 -0.85 3.37
C ILE A 23 -1.10 -0.99 2.17
N ILE A 24 -1.22 -2.11 1.45
CA ILE A 24 -0.59 -2.26 0.15
C ILE A 24 -1.51 -1.57 -0.87
N PHE A 25 -0.97 -0.57 -1.56
CA PHE A 25 -1.66 0.13 -2.63
C PHE A 25 -1.83 -0.80 -3.84
N ASN A 26 -3.04 -1.32 -4.03
CA ASN A 26 -3.35 -2.28 -5.08
C ASN A 26 -3.69 -1.63 -6.43
N ASN A 27 -3.47 -0.31 -6.56
CA ASN A 27 -3.49 0.38 -7.86
C ASN A 27 -2.41 -0.21 -8.80
N PHE A 28 -1.36 -0.79 -8.22
CA PHE A 28 -0.36 -1.59 -8.91
C PHE A 28 -0.10 -2.88 -8.12
N GLU A 29 -0.46 -4.01 -8.72
CA GLU A 29 -0.20 -5.33 -8.18
C GLU A 29 0.06 -6.30 -9.33
N LEU A 30 1.01 -7.22 -9.12
CA LEU A 30 1.22 -8.37 -9.98
C LEU A 30 1.01 -9.61 -9.12
N CYS A 31 -0.05 -10.36 -9.41
CA CYS A 31 -0.39 -11.56 -8.66
C CYS A 31 -0.77 -12.70 -9.60
N ASN A 32 -0.55 -13.94 -9.16
CA ASN A 32 -1.09 -15.09 -9.85
C ASN A 32 -2.62 -15.13 -9.62
N GLY A 33 -3.41 -15.07 -10.68
CA GLY A 33 -4.88 -15.09 -10.58
C GLY A 33 -5.46 -16.37 -9.96
N SER A 34 -4.71 -17.47 -9.88
CA SER A 34 -5.14 -18.66 -9.13
C SER A 34 -5.17 -18.44 -7.62
N LEU A 35 -4.40 -17.48 -7.09
CA LEU A 35 -4.35 -17.15 -5.66
C LEU A 35 -5.75 -16.88 -5.09
N TRP A 36 -6.54 -16.07 -5.79
CA TRP A 36 -7.88 -15.66 -5.37
C TRP A 36 -8.93 -16.77 -5.49
N ARG A 37 -8.56 -17.90 -6.10
CA ARG A 37 -9.39 -19.11 -6.22
C ARG A 37 -8.98 -20.21 -5.23
N GLU A 38 -7.97 -19.96 -4.39
CA GLU A 38 -7.65 -20.89 -3.30
C GLU A 38 -8.79 -20.93 -2.26
N PRO A 39 -9.15 -22.10 -1.71
CA PRO A 39 -10.30 -22.23 -0.81
C PRO A 39 -10.30 -21.27 0.39
N ARG A 40 -9.10 -20.96 0.94
CA ARG A 40 -8.94 -20.01 2.05
C ARG A 40 -9.20 -18.56 1.64
N MET A 41 -8.76 -18.16 0.45
CA MET A 41 -8.97 -16.81 -0.08
C MET A 41 -10.43 -16.61 -0.46
N GLU A 42 -11.04 -17.62 -1.09
CA GLU A 42 -12.46 -17.60 -1.42
C GLU A 42 -13.34 -17.52 -0.17
N ALA A 43 -13.02 -18.29 0.88
CA ALA A 43 -13.72 -18.22 2.16
C ALA A 43 -13.61 -16.83 2.83
N TRP A 44 -12.43 -16.22 2.79
CA TRP A 44 -12.23 -14.85 3.27
C TRP A 44 -13.09 -13.84 2.50
N LEU A 45 -13.05 -13.89 1.16
CA LEU A 45 -13.85 -12.98 0.32
C LEU A 45 -15.34 -13.17 0.52
N ARG A 46 -15.80 -14.42 0.72
CA ARG A 46 -17.21 -14.70 1.07
C ARG A 46 -17.60 -14.06 2.40
N GLN A 47 -16.79 -14.19 3.44
CA GLN A 47 -17.05 -13.57 4.75
C GLN A 47 -17.10 -12.04 4.64
N VAL A 48 -16.19 -11.43 3.87
CA VAL A 48 -16.20 -10.00 3.60
C VAL A 48 -17.51 -9.59 2.90
N GLY A 49 -17.96 -10.35 1.90
CA GLY A 49 -19.24 -10.11 1.23
C GLY A 49 -20.44 -10.19 2.19
N GLU A 50 -20.51 -11.24 3.00
CA GLU A 50 -21.59 -11.48 3.97
C GLU A 50 -21.67 -10.39 5.05
N SER A 51 -20.54 -9.79 5.43
CA SER A 51 -20.49 -8.70 6.41
C SER A 51 -21.23 -7.42 5.96
N LYS A 52 -21.44 -7.27 4.64
CA LYS A 52 -21.95 -6.04 3.99
C LYS A 52 -21.10 -4.79 4.26
N GLY A 53 -19.87 -4.95 4.74
CA GLY A 53 -18.99 -3.83 5.11
C GLY A 53 -18.59 -2.93 3.94
N ILE A 54 -18.44 -3.50 2.74
CA ILE A 54 -18.19 -2.74 1.50
C ILE A 54 -19.29 -1.69 1.28
N TYR A 55 -20.56 -2.10 1.39
CA TYR A 55 -21.71 -1.22 1.15
C TYR A 55 -22.03 -0.29 2.32
N LYS A 56 -21.85 -0.76 3.56
CA LYS A 56 -22.18 0.03 4.75
C LYS A 56 -21.10 1.06 5.11
N TYR A 57 -19.84 0.73 4.89
CA TYR A 57 -18.69 1.48 5.45
C TYR A 57 -17.61 1.79 4.42
N ARG A 58 -17.84 1.53 3.12
CA ARG A 58 -16.90 1.83 2.04
C ARG A 58 -15.53 1.17 2.25
N TRP A 59 -15.53 -0.10 2.65
CA TRP A 59 -14.28 -0.87 2.69
C TRP A 59 -13.69 -0.94 1.28
N GLY A 60 -12.49 -0.41 1.12
CA GLY A 60 -11.73 -0.50 -0.13
C GLY A 60 -11.19 -1.91 -0.34
N ASP A 61 -10.93 -2.26 -1.59
CA ASP A 61 -10.26 -3.50 -1.97
C ASP A 61 -8.81 -3.56 -1.50
N ALA A 62 -8.07 -2.43 -1.52
CA ALA A 62 -6.70 -2.36 -0.98
C ALA A 62 -6.56 -2.89 0.46
N PRO A 63 -7.33 -2.42 1.47
CA PRO A 63 -7.26 -2.98 2.82
C PRO A 63 -7.76 -4.43 2.90
N ILE A 64 -8.82 -4.80 2.15
CA ILE A 64 -9.33 -6.19 2.12
C ILE A 64 -8.26 -7.16 1.62
N ARG A 65 -7.55 -6.79 0.55
CA ARG A 65 -6.46 -7.57 -0.04
C ARG A 65 -5.22 -7.58 0.83
N THR A 66 -4.89 -6.45 1.47
CA THR A 66 -3.78 -6.38 2.43
C THR A 66 -3.99 -7.40 3.55
N LEU A 67 -5.17 -7.43 4.16
CA LEU A 67 -5.50 -8.40 5.20
C LEU A 67 -5.37 -9.85 4.71
N ALA A 68 -5.91 -10.16 3.53
CA ALA A 68 -5.80 -11.49 2.93
C ALA A 68 -4.34 -11.92 2.75
N VAL A 69 -3.52 -11.06 2.16
CA VAL A 69 -2.11 -11.35 1.88
C VAL A 69 -1.33 -11.51 3.19
N THR A 70 -1.52 -10.61 4.16
CA THR A 70 -0.78 -10.67 5.44
C THR A 70 -1.19 -11.85 6.31
N GLN A 71 -2.41 -12.36 6.14
CA GLN A 71 -2.93 -13.45 6.96
C GLN A 71 -2.63 -14.83 6.36
N PHE A 72 -2.69 -14.97 5.04
CA PHE A 72 -2.67 -16.27 4.39
C PHE A 72 -1.39 -16.57 3.61
N LEU A 73 -0.59 -15.57 3.24
CA LEU A 73 0.66 -15.80 2.52
C LEU A 73 1.87 -15.78 3.43
N GLU A 74 2.82 -16.65 3.11
CA GLU A 74 4.15 -16.61 3.72
C GLU A 74 4.96 -15.43 3.17
N LYS A 75 5.87 -14.90 3.99
CA LYS A 75 6.64 -13.70 3.64
C LYS A 75 7.41 -13.84 2.32
N ASN A 76 7.89 -15.04 1.99
CA ASN A 76 8.63 -15.31 0.75
C ASN A 76 7.75 -15.39 -0.50
N GLN A 77 6.42 -15.40 -0.35
CA GLN A 77 5.46 -15.39 -1.46
C GLN A 77 5.05 -13.97 -1.87
N VAL A 78 5.50 -12.94 -1.13
CA VAL A 78 5.15 -11.54 -1.34
C VAL A 78 6.43 -10.76 -1.62
N VAL A 79 6.47 -10.07 -2.75
CA VAL A 79 7.65 -9.32 -3.20
C VAL A 79 7.30 -7.85 -3.40
N LYS A 80 8.11 -6.96 -2.85
CA LYS A 80 8.08 -5.54 -3.18
C LYS A 80 8.92 -5.31 -4.44
N LEU A 81 8.30 -4.79 -5.49
CA LEU A 81 8.96 -4.51 -6.77
C LEU A 81 9.74 -3.19 -6.69
N CYS A 82 10.91 -3.23 -6.06
CA CYS A 82 11.74 -2.04 -5.83
C CYS A 82 12.38 -1.49 -7.10
N ASP A 83 12.53 -2.29 -8.15
CA ASP A 83 13.19 -1.88 -9.40
C ASP A 83 12.24 -1.31 -10.44
N ILE A 84 10.95 -1.19 -10.11
CA ILE A 84 9.95 -0.61 -10.98
C ILE A 84 9.57 0.78 -10.45
N GLY A 85 9.84 1.80 -11.25
CA GLY A 85 9.29 3.12 -11.02
C GLY A 85 7.80 3.13 -11.37
N TYR A 86 6.95 3.65 -10.48
CA TYR A 86 5.50 3.70 -10.68
C TYR A 86 4.93 5.00 -10.14
N SER A 87 3.93 5.56 -10.82
CA SER A 87 3.20 6.74 -10.37
C SER A 87 1.70 6.56 -10.55
N HIS A 88 0.93 6.92 -9.53
CA HIS A 88 -0.52 7.01 -9.57
C HIS A 88 -0.97 8.29 -8.89
N ARG A 89 -1.43 9.27 -9.69
CA ARG A 89 -1.67 10.65 -9.24
C ARG A 89 -0.40 11.21 -8.59
N HIS A 90 -0.52 11.83 -7.41
CA HIS A 90 0.60 12.42 -6.67
C HIS A 90 1.47 11.39 -5.91
N GLN A 91 1.07 10.12 -5.88
CA GLN A 91 1.88 9.05 -5.30
C GLN A 91 2.80 8.49 -6.37
N TYR A 92 4.09 8.39 -6.07
CA TYR A 92 5.03 7.75 -6.96
C TYR A 92 6.17 7.09 -6.19
N THR A 93 6.80 6.12 -6.83
CA THR A 93 7.96 5.39 -6.33
C THR A 93 8.97 5.34 -7.46
N CYS A 94 10.24 5.47 -7.10
CA CYS A 94 11.36 5.38 -8.01
C CYS A 94 11.90 3.96 -8.02
N ALA A 95 12.41 3.53 -9.17
CA ALA A 95 13.21 2.33 -9.22
C ALA A 95 14.47 2.50 -8.36
N SER A 96 14.83 1.47 -7.60
CA SER A 96 15.90 1.49 -6.60
C SER A 96 17.29 1.80 -7.17
N HIS A 97 17.47 1.57 -8.47
CA HIS A 97 18.72 1.81 -9.19
C HIS A 97 18.76 3.18 -9.90
N ILE A 98 17.71 4.01 -9.80
CA ILE A 98 17.64 5.31 -10.47
C ILE A 98 17.80 6.44 -9.45
N HIS A 99 18.99 7.04 -9.44
CA HIS A 99 19.33 8.21 -8.62
C HIS A 99 20.16 9.22 -9.43
N PRO A 100 19.77 10.51 -9.48
CA PRO A 100 18.58 11.10 -8.85
C PRO A 100 17.30 10.66 -9.56
N CYS A 101 16.22 10.48 -8.78
CA CYS A 101 14.96 10.03 -9.35
C CYS A 101 14.29 11.16 -10.18
N PRO A 102 13.97 10.92 -11.46
CA PRO A 102 13.33 11.93 -12.28
C PRO A 102 11.87 12.14 -11.86
N VAL A 103 11.47 13.41 -11.73
CA VAL A 103 10.08 13.78 -11.48
C VAL A 103 9.24 13.55 -12.74
N PRO A 104 8.14 12.77 -12.66
CA PRO A 104 7.25 12.56 -13.80
C PRO A 104 6.70 13.88 -14.36
N PRO A 105 6.68 14.09 -15.68
CA PRO A 105 6.25 15.36 -16.28
C PRO A 105 4.85 15.82 -15.85
N HIS A 106 3.92 14.88 -15.67
CA HIS A 106 2.55 15.16 -15.26
C HIS A 106 2.42 15.67 -13.81
N LEU A 107 3.48 15.60 -13.01
CA LEU A 107 3.51 16.08 -11.62
C LEU A 107 4.15 17.46 -11.47
N LYS A 108 4.83 17.97 -12.51
CA LYS A 108 5.60 19.22 -12.43
C LYS A 108 4.77 20.48 -12.11
N GLY A 109 3.45 20.47 -12.31
CA GLY A 109 2.57 21.62 -12.07
C GLY A 109 1.45 21.41 -11.04
N SER A 110 1.31 20.21 -10.46
CA SER A 110 0.13 19.84 -9.66
C SER A 110 0.40 19.77 -8.14
N LEU A 111 1.65 19.88 -7.72
CA LEU A 111 2.06 19.67 -6.31
C LEU A 111 1.43 20.69 -5.34
N ASN A 112 1.26 21.94 -5.76
CA ASN A 112 0.58 22.99 -4.98
C ASN A 112 -0.84 22.62 -4.56
N SER A 113 -1.57 21.87 -5.40
CA SER A 113 -2.96 21.46 -5.11
C SER A 113 -3.04 20.26 -4.15
N PHE A 114 -2.01 19.41 -4.12
CA PHE A 114 -2.02 18.17 -3.34
C PHE A 114 -1.36 18.32 -1.97
N TYR A 115 -0.40 19.25 -1.83
CA TYR A 115 0.30 19.52 -0.56
C TYR A 115 0.13 21.00 -0.13
N PRO A 116 -1.11 21.46 0.13
CA PRO A 116 -1.37 22.86 0.47
C PRO A 116 -0.73 23.30 1.81
N GLN A 117 -0.38 22.34 2.67
CA GLN A 117 0.29 22.58 3.97
C GLN A 117 1.80 22.31 3.93
N GLY A 118 2.37 22.12 2.74
CA GLY A 118 3.76 21.75 2.55
C GLY A 118 3.98 20.24 2.51
N CYS A 119 5.13 19.85 1.97
CA CYS A 119 5.53 18.46 1.75
C CYS A 119 6.44 18.03 2.91
N TYR A 120 6.07 16.99 3.68
CA TYR A 120 6.90 16.50 4.79
C TYR A 120 8.08 15.68 4.24
N PRO A 121 9.34 16.09 4.47
CA PRO A 121 10.52 15.40 3.94
C PRO A 121 10.84 14.21 4.87
N ASN A 122 11.21 13.03 4.37
CA ASN A 122 12.54 12.81 3.82
C ASN A 122 12.62 11.73 2.72
N ASP A 123 11.51 11.05 2.41
CA ASP A 123 11.54 9.87 1.50
C ASP A 123 10.83 10.12 0.16
N ASN A 124 10.29 11.32 -0.06
CA ASN A 124 9.54 11.65 -1.26
C ASN A 124 10.34 12.64 -2.14
N PRO A 125 10.95 12.19 -3.25
CA PRO A 125 11.73 13.08 -4.10
C PRO A 125 10.91 14.19 -4.81
N LEU A 126 9.55 14.13 -4.80
CA LEU A 126 8.71 15.23 -5.30
C LEU A 126 8.69 16.37 -4.30
N CYS A 127 8.79 16.07 -3.00
CA CYS A 127 8.94 17.10 -1.98
C CYS A 127 10.24 17.88 -2.20
N LYS A 128 11.34 17.18 -2.52
CA LYS A 128 12.62 17.82 -2.81
C LYS A 128 12.54 18.71 -4.05
N TYR A 129 11.99 18.19 -5.17
CA TYR A 129 11.78 19.00 -6.38
C TYR A 129 10.89 20.22 -6.14
N TYR A 130 9.81 20.05 -5.35
CA TYR A 130 8.93 21.15 -4.98
C TYR A 130 9.69 22.25 -4.21
N GLN A 131 10.42 21.88 -3.17
CA GLN A 131 11.22 22.83 -2.37
C GLN A 131 12.33 23.53 -3.18
N GLU A 132 12.89 22.87 -4.20
CA GLU A 132 13.96 23.43 -5.04
C GLU A 132 13.46 24.31 -6.20
N ASN A 133 12.17 24.26 -6.55
CA ASN A 133 11.61 24.92 -7.74
C ASN A 133 10.39 25.82 -7.46
N THR A 134 10.11 26.14 -6.19
CA THR A 134 9.23 27.24 -5.74
C THR A 134 10.04 28.28 -4.99
#